data_AF-G7VVD7-F1
#
_entry.id   AF-G7VVD7-F1
#
_cell.length_a   1.000
_cell.length_b   1.000
_cell.length_c   1.000
_cell.angle_alpha   90.00
_cell.angle_beta   90.00
_cell.angle_gamma   90.00
#
_symmetry.space_group_name_H-M   'P 1'
#
loop_
_entity.id
_entity.type
_entity.pdbx_description
1 polymer ?
#
loop_
_entity_poly.entity_id
_entity_poly.type
_entity_poly.pdbx_seq_one_letter_code
_entity_poly.pdbx_strand_id
1 'polypeptide(L)'
;MRWKREWVMLVCMLLVMCSLSGCTLTEQQNAPEQIFKRAVAGIAGKEMLTFKGQAGVISKNGLLMNKQFAYHGKVSNHDELTMLWGSAAAFNKQSSYAALERGVSGEGGTKERFLRLDGKWIAMTPGRIAINGAGMLNRFNPIQELEELNSLNKTIRMEAGAARGTWVVRIEPEPASAKRWLKERLMKEMNAINPQLLQAKMKYGGTNRELQQKLNRIWAQGREDMSSQLEHSDVQAVYHLTIDRQTGLPLKLSSECRIARQEAVGEKHEEALITRVAFEGYK
;
A
#
# COMPACT_ATOMS: atom_id res chain seq x y z
N MET A 1 -70.37 9.94 2.66
CA MET A 1 -69.29 9.17 1.97
C MET A 1 -68.10 10.03 1.49
N ARG A 2 -68.25 11.34 1.23
CA ARG A 2 -67.14 12.23 0.79
C ARG A 2 -66.00 12.38 1.81
N TRP A 3 -66.31 12.43 3.10
CA TRP A 3 -65.31 12.64 4.16
C TRP A 3 -64.28 11.49 4.31
N LYS A 4 -64.70 10.23 4.03
CA LYS A 4 -63.78 9.08 4.06
C LYS A 4 -62.80 9.08 2.87
N ARG A 5 -63.17 9.65 1.71
CA ARG A 5 -62.28 9.78 0.55
C ARG A 5 -61.20 10.83 0.76
N GLU A 6 -61.53 11.94 1.42
CA GLU A 6 -60.57 13.01 1.71
C GLU A 6 -59.52 12.58 2.75
N TRP A 7 -59.94 11.83 3.78
CA TRP A 7 -59.01 11.23 4.75
C TRP A 7 -58.05 10.21 4.13
N VAL A 8 -58.55 9.34 3.24
CA VAL A 8 -57.71 8.36 2.53
C VAL A 8 -56.70 9.05 1.61
N MET A 9 -57.11 10.11 0.91
CA MET A 9 -56.21 10.91 0.06
C MET A 9 -55.12 11.61 0.86
N LEU A 10 -55.45 12.19 2.02
CA LEU A 10 -54.50 12.87 2.90
C LEU A 10 -53.46 11.91 3.50
N VAL A 11 -53.89 10.71 3.91
CA VAL A 11 -53.00 9.66 4.42
C VAL A 11 -52.07 9.13 3.32
N CYS A 12 -52.59 8.90 2.11
CA CYS A 12 -51.77 8.48 0.96
C CYS A 12 -50.74 9.57 0.57
N MET A 13 -51.12 10.85 0.60
CA MET A 13 -50.20 11.95 0.29
C MET A 13 -49.10 12.12 1.35
N LEU A 14 -49.42 11.91 2.63
CA LEU A 14 -48.45 11.92 3.72
C LEU A 14 -47.47 10.74 3.62
N LEU A 15 -47.95 9.55 3.24
CA LEU A 15 -47.13 8.35 3.02
C LEU A 15 -46.14 8.52 1.85
N VAL A 16 -46.54 9.21 0.78
CA VAL A 16 -45.66 9.53 -0.37
C VAL A 16 -44.60 10.57 0.00
N MET A 17 -44.92 11.53 0.87
CA MET A 17 -43.94 12.52 1.35
C MET A 17 -42.91 11.91 2.33
N CYS A 18 -43.31 10.92 3.14
CA CYS A 18 -42.41 10.22 4.04
C CYS A 18 -41.44 9.25 3.32
N SER A 19 -41.81 8.70 2.16
CA SER A 19 -40.93 7.81 1.39
C SER A 19 -39.83 8.53 0.59
N LEU A 20 -39.91 9.85 0.43
CA LEU A 20 -38.92 10.65 -0.29
C LEU A 20 -37.80 11.22 0.61
N SER A 21 -37.94 11.15 1.95
CA SER A 21 -36.96 11.70 2.90
C SER A 21 -35.88 10.70 3.36
N GLY A 22 -35.87 9.49 2.81
CA GLY A 22 -35.05 8.37 3.31
C GLY A 22 -33.63 8.21 2.75
N CYS A 23 -33.25 8.93 1.69
CA CYS A 23 -31.99 8.66 0.97
C CYS A 23 -30.83 9.62 1.24
N THR A 24 -31.06 10.78 1.87
CA THR A 24 -30.03 11.84 1.94
C THR A 24 -29.08 11.73 3.15
N LEU A 25 -29.53 11.14 4.26
CA LEU A 25 -28.75 11.04 5.51
C LEU A 25 -27.64 9.98 5.44
N THR A 26 -27.87 8.86 4.75
CA THR A 26 -26.88 7.78 4.62
C THR A 26 -25.81 8.09 3.56
N GLU A 27 -26.13 8.94 2.57
CA GLU A 27 -25.22 9.34 1.50
C GLU A 27 -24.14 10.32 1.99
N GLN A 28 -24.49 11.24 2.92
CA GLN A 28 -23.52 12.15 3.54
C GLN A 28 -22.51 11.45 4.47
N GLN A 29 -22.93 10.43 5.23
CA GLN A 29 -22.05 9.69 6.14
C GLN A 29 -20.98 8.87 5.39
N ASN A 30 -21.26 8.44 4.16
CA ASN A 30 -20.36 7.62 3.35
C ASN A 30 -19.56 8.43 2.31
N ALA A 31 -19.70 9.76 2.27
CA ALA A 31 -19.01 10.60 1.29
C ALA A 31 -17.47 10.40 1.26
N PRO A 32 -16.75 10.29 2.40
CA PRO A 32 -15.30 10.08 2.39
C PRO A 32 -14.91 8.70 1.81
N GLU A 33 -15.68 7.66 2.16
CA GLU A 33 -15.50 6.30 1.64
C GLU A 33 -15.76 6.25 0.12
N GLN A 34 -16.80 6.93 -0.35
CA GLN A 34 -17.10 7.01 -1.78
C GLN A 34 -16.02 7.78 -2.56
N ILE A 35 -15.51 8.88 -2.01
CA ILE A 35 -14.39 9.63 -2.60
C ILE A 35 -13.16 8.74 -2.72
N PHE A 36 -12.81 8.01 -1.64
CA PHE A 36 -11.70 7.07 -1.65
C PHE A 36 -11.89 5.96 -2.69
N LYS A 37 -13.05 5.26 -2.68
CA LYS A 37 -13.35 4.20 -3.66
C LYS A 37 -13.28 4.69 -5.10
N ARG A 38 -13.79 5.90 -5.36
CA ARG A 38 -13.71 6.53 -6.69
C ARG A 38 -12.26 6.78 -7.09
N ALA A 39 -11.42 7.23 -6.17
CA ALA A 39 -10.00 7.44 -6.45
C ALA A 39 -9.25 6.14 -6.75
N VAL A 40 -9.53 5.06 -6.02
CA VAL A 40 -8.98 3.72 -6.28
C VAL A 40 -9.43 3.21 -7.65
N ALA A 41 -10.73 3.26 -7.95
CA ALA A 41 -11.26 2.87 -9.26
C ALA A 41 -10.73 3.74 -10.40
N GLY A 42 -10.55 5.04 -10.14
CA GLY A 42 -10.01 6.02 -11.08
C GLY A 42 -8.58 5.70 -11.47
N ILE A 43 -7.72 5.29 -10.53
CA ILE A 43 -6.38 4.77 -10.83
C ILE A 43 -6.48 3.48 -11.64
N ALA A 44 -7.31 2.54 -11.19
CA ALA A 44 -7.42 1.25 -11.83
C ALA A 44 -7.83 1.35 -13.30
N GLY A 45 -8.61 2.37 -13.69
CA GLY A 45 -9.03 2.60 -15.08
C GLY A 45 -8.06 3.42 -15.94
N LYS A 46 -6.85 3.74 -15.47
CA LYS A 46 -5.85 4.50 -16.24
C LYS A 46 -4.91 3.57 -16.99
N GLU A 47 -4.69 3.87 -18.27
CA GLU A 47 -3.77 3.08 -19.10
C GLU A 47 -2.32 3.32 -18.70
N MET A 48 -2.00 4.57 -18.34
CA MET A 48 -0.67 4.97 -17.91
C MET A 48 -0.74 5.92 -16.72
N LEU A 49 0.19 5.72 -15.79
CA LEU A 49 0.50 6.69 -14.75
C LEU A 49 1.94 6.48 -14.28
N THR A 50 2.48 7.49 -13.62
CA THR A 50 3.79 7.42 -12.96
C THR A 50 3.67 7.83 -11.51
N PHE A 51 4.58 7.34 -10.67
CA PHE A 51 4.67 7.76 -9.29
C PHE A 51 6.11 7.83 -8.81
N LYS A 52 6.36 8.72 -7.86
CA LYS A 52 7.65 8.87 -7.16
C LYS A 52 7.42 8.70 -5.68
N GLY A 53 8.19 7.83 -5.05
CA GLY A 53 8.04 7.47 -3.66
C GLY A 53 9.34 7.58 -2.87
N GLN A 54 9.19 7.81 -1.57
CA GLN A 54 10.25 7.75 -0.57
C GLN A 54 9.75 6.93 0.61
N ALA A 55 10.63 6.11 1.17
CA ALA A 55 10.34 5.34 2.36
C ALA A 55 11.53 5.37 3.33
N GLY A 56 11.22 5.31 4.62
CA GLY A 56 12.22 5.27 5.68
C GLY A 56 11.65 4.68 6.95
N VAL A 57 12.53 4.13 7.80
CA VAL A 57 12.18 3.62 9.11
C VAL A 57 12.68 4.58 10.19
N ILE A 58 11.82 4.89 11.15
CA ILE A 58 12.13 5.71 12.32
C ILE A 58 12.06 4.83 13.56
N SER A 59 13.00 5.00 14.49
CA SER A 59 12.99 4.32 15.79
C SER A 59 12.46 5.27 16.89
N LYS A 60 12.18 4.71 18.08
CA LYS A 60 11.67 5.36 19.30
C LYS A 60 12.22 6.77 19.60
N ASN A 61 13.46 7.07 19.24
CA ASN A 61 14.09 8.37 19.51
C ASN A 61 13.73 9.46 18.48
N GLY A 62 12.83 9.17 17.53
CA GLY A 62 12.50 10.08 16.41
C GLY A 62 13.62 10.22 15.38
N LEU A 63 14.76 9.56 15.61
CA LEU A 63 15.89 9.53 14.68
C LEU A 63 15.53 8.62 13.51
N LEU A 64 15.63 9.17 12.29
CA LEU A 64 15.63 8.40 11.07
C LEU A 64 16.73 7.34 11.18
N MET A 65 16.36 6.07 11.05
CA MET A 65 17.38 5.05 10.83
C MET A 65 18.05 5.37 9.50
N ASN A 66 19.35 5.06 9.35
CA ASN A 66 20.13 5.25 8.11
C ASN A 66 19.61 4.44 6.90
N LYS A 67 18.36 3.95 6.96
CA LYS A 67 17.67 3.11 5.99
C LYS A 67 16.53 3.91 5.35
N GLN A 68 16.88 4.85 4.50
CA GLN A 68 15.95 5.56 3.62
C GLN A 68 16.28 5.26 2.16
N PHE A 69 15.26 5.13 1.33
CA PHE A 69 15.43 4.93 -0.10
C PHE A 69 14.30 5.62 -0.86
N ALA A 70 14.57 5.90 -2.13
CA ALA A 70 13.58 6.44 -3.05
C ALA A 70 13.28 5.41 -4.13
N TYR A 71 12.09 5.52 -4.69
CA TYR A 71 11.63 4.67 -5.76
C TYR A 71 10.77 5.43 -6.76
N HIS A 72 10.72 4.93 -7.98
CA HIS A 72 9.88 5.45 -9.05
C HIS A 72 9.17 4.29 -9.73
N GLY A 73 7.91 4.49 -10.08
CA GLY A 73 7.14 3.51 -10.81
C GLY A 73 6.44 4.11 -12.02
N LYS A 74 6.28 3.28 -13.04
CA LYS A 74 5.50 3.58 -14.24
C LYS A 74 4.58 2.41 -14.53
N VAL A 75 3.29 2.70 -14.62
CA VAL A 75 2.29 1.80 -15.19
C VAL A 75 2.18 2.06 -16.68
N SER A 76 2.09 0.98 -17.44
CA SER A 76 1.87 0.97 -18.88
C SER A 76 0.93 -0.16 -19.25
N ASN A 77 0.16 0.02 -20.32
CA ASN A 77 -0.78 -0.99 -20.83
C ASN A 77 -1.76 -1.49 -19.74
N HIS A 78 -2.11 -0.63 -18.77
CA HIS A 78 -3.01 -0.91 -17.64
C HIS A 78 -2.52 -1.99 -16.63
N ASP A 79 -1.81 -3.01 -17.09
CA ASP A 79 -1.48 -4.22 -16.32
C ASP A 79 0.03 -4.47 -16.18
N GLU A 80 0.87 -3.57 -16.68
CA GLU A 80 2.32 -3.65 -16.49
C GLU A 80 2.83 -2.52 -15.62
N LEU A 81 3.58 -2.86 -14.58
CA LEU A 81 4.24 -1.90 -13.71
C LEU A 81 5.75 -2.14 -13.74
N THR A 82 6.52 -1.10 -14.01
CA THR A 82 7.97 -1.11 -13.80
C THR A 82 8.31 -0.24 -12.60
N MET A 83 9.05 -0.78 -11.64
CA MET A 83 9.56 -0.05 -10.49
C MET A 83 11.08 -0.01 -10.46
N LEU A 84 11.60 1.11 -9.99
CA LEU A 84 13.03 1.43 -9.87
C LEU A 84 13.29 1.91 -8.46
N TRP A 85 14.36 1.47 -7.82
CA TRP A 85 14.72 1.93 -6.46
C TRP A 85 16.24 2.00 -6.25
N GLY A 86 16.61 2.72 -5.20
CA GLY A 86 18.00 3.04 -4.88
C GLY A 86 18.08 4.08 -3.77
N SER A 87 19.30 4.50 -3.41
CA SER A 87 19.49 5.52 -2.38
C SER A 87 18.84 6.85 -2.77
N ALA A 88 18.39 7.63 -1.80
CA ALA A 88 17.79 8.95 -2.08
C ALA A 88 18.75 9.86 -2.87
N ALA A 89 20.05 9.77 -2.62
CA ALA A 89 21.09 10.49 -3.35
C ALA A 89 21.18 10.07 -4.83
N ALA A 90 20.88 8.81 -5.18
CA ALA A 90 20.88 8.32 -6.56
C ALA A 90 19.78 8.97 -7.42
N PHE A 91 18.67 9.39 -6.81
CA PHE A 91 17.55 10.03 -7.51
C PHE A 91 17.59 11.57 -7.53
N ASN A 92 18.53 12.20 -6.80
CA ASN A 92 18.69 13.66 -6.83
C ASN A 92 19.39 14.20 -8.09
N LYS A 93 19.87 13.32 -8.99
CA LYS A 93 20.51 13.71 -10.26
C LYS A 93 19.50 13.62 -11.41
N GLN A 94 19.13 14.75 -12.02
CA GLN A 94 18.23 14.81 -13.20
C GLN A 94 18.62 13.81 -14.32
N SER A 95 19.92 13.54 -14.46
CA SER A 95 20.50 12.58 -15.41
C SER A 95 20.12 11.12 -15.19
N SER A 96 19.77 10.69 -13.98
CA SER A 96 19.42 9.28 -13.73
C SER A 96 18.05 8.95 -14.31
N TYR A 97 17.10 9.89 -14.28
CA TYR A 97 15.76 9.73 -14.85
C TYR A 97 15.77 9.52 -16.38
N ALA A 98 16.49 10.38 -17.12
CA ALA A 98 16.59 10.29 -18.58
C ALA A 98 17.41 9.09 -19.09
N ALA A 99 18.26 8.50 -18.24
CA ALA A 99 18.96 7.25 -18.55
C ALA A 99 18.05 6.01 -18.35
N LEU A 100 17.12 6.08 -17.39
CA LEU A 100 16.19 5.00 -17.03
C LEU A 100 15.01 4.88 -18.01
N GLU A 101 14.51 5.99 -18.57
CA GLU A 101 13.55 5.96 -19.68
C GLU A 101 14.12 5.24 -20.92
N ARG A 102 15.45 5.22 -21.07
CA ARG A 102 16.17 4.50 -22.13
C ARG A 102 16.55 3.06 -21.77
N GLY A 103 16.08 2.54 -20.64
CA GLY A 103 16.27 1.13 -20.26
C GLY A 103 17.66 0.78 -19.73
N VAL A 104 18.50 1.77 -19.43
CA VAL A 104 19.85 1.55 -18.88
C VAL A 104 19.77 1.59 -17.35
N SER A 105 19.93 0.44 -16.70
CA SER A 105 20.18 0.37 -15.25
C SER A 105 21.53 1.03 -14.98
N GLY A 106 21.53 2.28 -14.53
CA GLY A 106 22.74 2.96 -14.07
C GLY A 106 23.32 2.28 -12.82
N GLU A 107 24.61 2.49 -12.55
CA GLU A 107 25.25 2.06 -11.30
C GLU A 107 24.45 2.59 -10.09
N GLY A 108 23.89 1.67 -9.30
CA GLY A 108 23.22 1.98 -8.03
C GLY A 108 21.70 1.95 -8.01
N GLY A 109 21.02 1.60 -9.12
CA GLY A 109 19.56 1.43 -9.17
C GLY A 109 19.13 0.01 -9.56
N THR A 110 18.18 -0.56 -8.83
CA THR A 110 17.60 -1.88 -9.12
C THR A 110 16.24 -1.72 -9.78
N LYS A 111 15.95 -2.55 -10.80
CA LYS A 111 14.71 -2.53 -11.58
C LYS A 111 13.92 -3.82 -11.36
N GLU A 112 12.62 -3.69 -11.08
CA GLU A 112 11.67 -4.79 -11.04
C GLU A 112 10.50 -4.51 -11.99
N ARG A 113 10.00 -5.55 -12.66
CA ARG A 113 8.81 -5.50 -13.51
C ARG A 113 7.72 -6.33 -12.84
N PHE A 114 6.48 -5.89 -12.96
CA PHE A 114 5.30 -6.56 -12.42
C PHE A 114 4.24 -6.66 -13.50
N LEU A 115 3.50 -7.76 -13.51
CA LEU A 115 2.31 -7.94 -14.31
C LEU A 115 1.10 -8.13 -13.42
N ARG A 116 -0.02 -7.52 -13.80
CA ARG A 116 -1.29 -7.71 -13.13
C ARG A 116 -1.93 -8.99 -13.62
N LEU A 117 -2.13 -9.95 -12.72
CA LEU A 117 -2.77 -11.24 -12.98
C LEU A 117 -3.81 -11.47 -11.89
N ASP A 118 -5.05 -11.77 -12.28
CA ASP A 118 -6.19 -11.95 -11.37
C ASP A 118 -6.34 -10.82 -10.34
N GLY A 119 -6.18 -9.58 -10.81
CA GLY A 119 -6.28 -8.37 -10.00
C GLY A 119 -5.10 -8.13 -9.05
N LYS A 120 -4.02 -8.93 -9.14
CA LYS A 120 -2.84 -8.82 -8.26
C LYS A 120 -1.58 -8.51 -9.06
N TRP A 121 -0.71 -7.67 -8.52
CA TRP A 121 0.59 -7.40 -9.12
C TRP A 121 1.59 -8.49 -8.74
N ILE A 122 2.13 -9.16 -9.76
CA ILE A 122 3.05 -10.27 -9.64
C ILE A 122 4.41 -9.87 -10.22
N ALA A 123 5.46 -9.96 -9.41
CA ALA A 123 6.82 -9.64 -9.86
C ALA A 123 7.33 -10.63 -10.91
N MET A 124 7.85 -10.08 -12.00
CA MET A 124 8.49 -10.79 -13.10
C MET A 124 10.02 -10.66 -12.92
N THR A 125 10.65 -11.65 -12.30
CA THR A 125 12.12 -11.68 -12.20
C THR A 125 12.73 -12.13 -13.54
N PRO A 126 13.77 -11.46 -14.06
CA PRO A 126 14.45 -11.93 -15.26
C PRO A 126 15.03 -13.34 -15.04
N GLY A 127 14.63 -14.30 -15.87
CA GLY A 127 15.19 -15.65 -15.89
C GLY A 127 14.63 -16.65 -14.87
N ARG A 128 13.71 -16.28 -13.99
CA ARG A 128 12.91 -17.20 -13.15
C ARG A 128 11.56 -16.55 -12.87
N ILE A 129 10.45 -17.25 -13.08
CA ILE A 129 9.17 -16.83 -12.50
C ILE A 129 9.41 -16.71 -10.99
N ALA A 130 9.12 -15.56 -10.40
CA ALA A 130 9.26 -15.36 -8.97
C ALA A 130 8.44 -16.45 -8.27
N ILE A 131 9.11 -17.39 -7.62
CA ILE A 131 8.45 -18.40 -6.81
C ILE A 131 7.77 -17.59 -5.69
N ASN A 132 6.43 -17.52 -5.74
CA ASN A 132 5.54 -16.74 -4.87
C ASN A 132 5.25 -15.26 -5.25
N GLY A 133 5.67 -14.79 -6.44
CA GLY A 133 5.17 -13.52 -7.01
C GLY A 133 5.52 -12.22 -6.28
N ALA A 134 6.21 -12.27 -5.15
CA ALA A 134 6.57 -11.10 -4.35
C ALA A 134 7.98 -10.60 -4.73
N GLY A 135 8.04 -9.47 -5.44
CA GLY A 135 9.27 -8.71 -5.64
C GLY A 135 9.64 -7.93 -4.37
N MET A 136 10.91 -7.55 -4.22
CA MET A 136 11.36 -6.78 -3.05
C MET A 136 10.63 -5.44 -2.95
N LEU A 137 10.16 -4.92 -4.08
CA LEU A 137 9.45 -3.64 -4.17
C LEU A 137 7.94 -3.74 -4.11
N ASN A 138 7.37 -4.95 -4.08
CA ASN A 138 5.93 -5.09 -4.14
C ASN A 138 5.24 -4.39 -2.96
N ARG A 139 5.94 -4.30 -1.82
CA ARG A 139 5.42 -3.60 -0.64
C ARG A 139 5.32 -2.08 -0.78
N PHE A 140 5.99 -1.53 -1.79
CA PHE A 140 6.04 -0.09 -2.09
C PHE A 140 5.29 0.24 -3.38
N ASN A 141 4.51 -0.70 -3.92
CA ASN A 141 3.56 -0.43 -4.99
C ASN A 141 2.33 0.30 -4.40
N PRO A 142 2.18 1.62 -4.66
CA PRO A 142 1.12 2.41 -4.05
C PRO A 142 -0.26 2.09 -4.64
N ILE A 143 -0.33 1.49 -5.82
CA ILE A 143 -1.60 1.08 -6.45
C ILE A 143 -2.13 -0.14 -5.72
N GLN A 144 -1.29 -1.18 -5.58
CA GLN A 144 -1.64 -2.36 -4.81
C GLN A 144 -1.99 -2.00 -3.36
N GLU A 145 -1.23 -1.08 -2.73
CA GLU A 145 -1.53 -0.63 -1.37
C GLU A 145 -2.92 -0.01 -1.26
N LEU A 146 -3.32 0.86 -2.19
CA LEU A 146 -4.66 1.45 -2.23
C LEU A 146 -5.76 0.40 -2.46
N GLU A 147 -5.52 -0.58 -3.34
CA GLU A 147 -6.44 -1.68 -3.62
C GLU A 147 -6.62 -2.59 -2.39
N GLU A 148 -5.53 -2.92 -1.69
CA GLU A 148 -5.55 -3.70 -0.45
C GLU A 148 -6.26 -2.92 0.66
N LEU A 149 -5.92 -1.63 0.87
CA LEU A 149 -6.61 -0.76 1.82
C LEU A 149 -8.12 -0.72 1.57
N ASN A 150 -8.55 -0.73 0.31
CA ASN A 150 -9.97 -0.74 -0.03
C ASN A 150 -10.72 -1.97 0.49
N SER A 151 -10.04 -3.10 0.66
CA SER A 151 -10.63 -4.33 1.22
C SER A 151 -10.59 -4.44 2.74
N LEU A 152 -9.80 -3.60 3.44
CA LEU A 152 -9.67 -3.69 4.90
C LEU A 152 -10.87 -3.06 5.63
N ASN A 153 -11.17 -3.58 6.83
CA ASN A 153 -11.97 -2.86 7.81
C ASN A 153 -11.18 -1.64 8.29
N LYS A 154 -11.78 -0.47 8.12
CA LYS A 154 -11.13 0.82 8.29
C LYS A 154 -12.15 1.90 8.57
N THR A 155 -11.67 3.01 9.09
CA THR A 155 -12.41 4.27 9.13
C THR A 155 -11.82 5.24 8.12
N ILE A 156 -12.68 5.98 7.41
CA ILE A 156 -12.26 7.05 6.49
C ILE A 156 -12.94 8.35 6.91
N ARG A 157 -12.15 9.41 7.02
CA ARG A 157 -12.62 10.75 7.39
C ARG A 157 -12.02 11.79 6.44
N MET A 158 -12.73 12.91 6.27
CA MET A 158 -12.16 14.08 5.60
C MET A 158 -11.22 14.81 6.56
N GLU A 159 -10.06 15.20 6.07
CA GLU A 159 -9.17 16.12 6.79
C GLU A 159 -9.51 17.57 6.45
N ALA A 160 -9.47 18.42 7.48
CA ALA A 160 -9.63 19.86 7.30
C ALA A 160 -8.33 20.46 6.72
N GLY A 161 -8.43 21.57 5.99
CA GLY A 161 -7.26 22.28 5.48
C GLY A 161 -6.64 21.70 4.21
N ALA A 162 -7.38 20.89 3.44
CA ALA A 162 -6.97 20.50 2.10
C ALA A 162 -6.72 21.74 1.21
N ALA A 163 -5.67 21.70 0.39
CA ALA A 163 -5.39 22.76 -0.57
C ALA A 163 -6.56 22.96 -1.55
N ARG A 164 -6.71 24.18 -2.07
CA ARG A 164 -7.79 24.51 -3.03
C ARG A 164 -7.76 23.53 -4.20
N GLY A 165 -8.92 22.98 -4.54
CA GLY A 165 -9.05 22.01 -5.64
C GLY A 165 -8.73 20.56 -5.25
N THR A 166 -8.43 20.27 -3.98
CA THR A 166 -8.14 18.91 -3.51
C THR A 166 -9.06 18.47 -2.37
N TRP A 167 -9.25 17.16 -2.26
CA TRP A 167 -9.74 16.48 -1.06
C TRP A 167 -8.57 15.79 -0.38
N VAL A 168 -8.56 15.79 0.95
CA VAL A 168 -7.65 14.94 1.72
C VAL A 168 -8.50 14.01 2.56
N VAL A 169 -8.35 12.71 2.34
CA VAL A 169 -8.99 11.67 3.14
C VAL A 169 -7.95 11.02 4.05
N ARG A 170 -8.27 10.92 5.33
CA ARG A 170 -7.52 10.14 6.31
C ARG A 170 -8.14 8.76 6.44
N ILE A 171 -7.33 7.74 6.28
CA ILE A 171 -7.74 6.35 6.27
C ILE A 171 -6.98 5.63 7.39
N GLU A 172 -7.73 5.00 8.29
CA GLU A 172 -7.19 4.28 9.43
C GLU A 172 -7.78 2.87 9.45
N PRO A 173 -7.02 1.85 9.02
CA PRO A 173 -7.39 0.47 9.25
C PRO A 173 -7.55 0.19 10.74
N GLU A 174 -8.53 -0.63 11.10
CA GLU A 174 -8.68 -1.07 12.49
C GLU A 174 -7.40 -1.78 12.95
N PRO A 175 -6.94 -1.63 14.21
CA PRO A 175 -5.66 -2.20 14.66
C PRO A 175 -5.52 -3.71 14.40
N ALA A 176 -6.59 -4.48 14.59
CA ALA A 176 -6.59 -5.91 14.30
C ALA A 176 -6.44 -6.22 12.80
N SER A 177 -7.09 -5.43 11.94
CA SER A 177 -6.97 -5.54 10.48
C SER A 177 -5.58 -5.12 10.00
N ALA A 178 -5.04 -4.02 10.54
CA ALA A 178 -3.68 -3.56 10.27
C ALA A 178 -2.63 -4.62 10.65
N LYS A 179 -2.74 -5.19 11.86
CA LYS A 179 -1.84 -6.27 12.33
C LYS A 179 -1.88 -7.48 11.40
N ARG A 180 -3.09 -7.98 11.09
CA ARG A 180 -3.26 -9.15 10.22
C ARG A 180 -2.66 -8.90 8.84
N TRP A 181 -3.00 -7.77 8.22
CA TRP A 181 -2.51 -7.39 6.91
C TRP A 181 -0.98 -7.25 6.87
N LEU A 182 -0.40 -6.55 7.85
CA LEU A 182 1.05 -6.39 7.96
C LEU A 182 1.76 -7.74 8.15
N LYS A 183 1.23 -8.60 9.02
CA LYS A 183 1.77 -9.94 9.24
C LYS A 183 1.76 -10.78 7.97
N GLU A 184 0.65 -10.80 7.25
CA GLU A 184 0.56 -11.52 5.97
C GLU A 184 1.57 -10.99 4.95
N ARG A 185 1.76 -9.67 4.87
CA ARG A 185 2.70 -9.03 3.94
C ARG A 185 4.15 -9.39 4.26
N LEU A 186 4.57 -9.22 5.52
CA LEU A 186 5.93 -9.54 5.96
C LEU A 186 6.23 -11.04 5.83
N MET A 187 5.26 -11.91 6.12
CA MET A 187 5.41 -13.35 5.93
C MET A 187 5.54 -13.75 4.46
N LYS A 188 4.80 -13.10 3.55
CA LYS A 188 4.95 -13.29 2.09
C LYS A 188 6.33 -12.83 1.63
N GLU A 189 6.80 -11.67 2.09
CA GLU A 189 8.14 -11.15 1.79
C GLU A 189 9.23 -12.12 2.26
N MET A 190 9.15 -12.60 3.51
CA MET A 190 10.05 -13.61 4.04
C MET A 190 10.06 -14.86 3.15
N ASN A 191 8.88 -15.41 2.82
CA ASN A 191 8.81 -16.60 1.95
C ASN A 191 9.39 -16.39 0.54
N ALA A 192 9.44 -15.15 0.04
CA ALA A 192 10.01 -14.81 -1.26
C ALA A 192 11.54 -14.69 -1.26
N ILE A 193 12.14 -14.33 -0.12
CA ILE A 193 13.60 -14.17 0.03
C ILE A 193 14.31 -15.53 0.11
N ASN A 194 13.71 -16.52 0.80
CA ASN A 194 14.36 -17.83 1.05
C ASN A 194 14.89 -18.51 -0.22
N PRO A 195 14.12 -18.65 -1.33
CA PRO A 195 14.59 -19.30 -2.53
C PRO A 195 15.73 -18.53 -3.19
N GLN A 196 15.76 -17.19 -3.08
CA GLN A 196 16.80 -16.35 -3.68
C GLN A 196 18.15 -16.55 -2.98
N LEU A 197 18.15 -16.66 -1.65
CA LEU A 197 19.36 -16.95 -0.87
C LEU A 197 19.96 -18.31 -1.23
N LEU A 198 19.11 -19.32 -1.37
CA LEU A 198 19.54 -20.67 -1.77
C LEU A 198 20.12 -20.69 -3.19
N GLN A 199 19.53 -19.94 -4.13
CA GLN A 199 19.97 -19.86 -5.52
C GLN A 199 21.27 -19.07 -5.68
N ALA A 200 21.41 -17.93 -5.00
CA ALA A 200 22.64 -17.13 -5.03
C ALA A 200 23.83 -17.97 -4.56
N LYS A 201 23.63 -18.83 -3.56
CA LYS A 201 24.68 -19.70 -3.02
C LYS A 201 25.04 -20.87 -3.92
N MET A 202 24.08 -21.46 -4.65
CA MET A 202 24.36 -22.50 -5.66
C MET A 202 25.30 -21.97 -6.76
N LYS A 203 25.27 -20.66 -7.03
CA LYS A 203 26.15 -19.99 -8.01
C LYS A 203 27.61 -19.87 -7.54
N TYR A 204 27.89 -19.95 -6.24
CA TYR A 204 29.24 -19.75 -5.65
C TYR A 204 29.86 -21.03 -5.05
N GLY A 205 29.42 -22.20 -5.50
CA GLY A 205 30.19 -23.45 -5.31
C GLY A 205 30.09 -24.08 -3.92
N GLY A 206 28.99 -24.80 -3.65
CA GLY A 206 28.97 -25.77 -2.57
C GLY A 206 27.58 -26.36 -2.28
N THR A 207 27.33 -27.55 -2.81
CA THR A 207 26.20 -28.43 -2.43
C THR A 207 26.45 -29.06 -1.05
N ASN A 208 26.76 -28.24 -0.04
CA ASN A 208 26.93 -28.72 1.33
C ASN A 208 25.54 -28.90 1.96
N ARG A 209 25.09 -30.15 2.05
CA ARG A 209 23.79 -30.57 2.61
C ARG A 209 23.62 -30.13 4.07
N GLU A 210 24.68 -30.18 4.87
CA GLU A 210 24.66 -29.73 6.27
C GLU A 210 24.44 -28.21 6.36
N LEU A 211 25.10 -27.45 5.49
CA LEU A 211 24.92 -26.00 5.45
C LEU A 211 23.53 -25.60 4.91
N GLN A 212 22.94 -26.37 3.99
CA GLN A 212 21.54 -26.19 3.58
C GLN A 212 20.57 -26.45 4.73
N GLN A 213 20.79 -27.53 5.50
CA GLN A 213 20.00 -27.83 6.68
C GLN A 213 20.11 -26.72 7.74
N LYS A 214 21.32 -26.21 7.99
CA LYS A 214 21.55 -25.10 8.93
C LYS A 214 20.85 -23.82 8.48
N LEU A 215 20.93 -23.47 7.19
CA LEU A 215 20.21 -22.31 6.63
C LEU A 215 18.69 -22.47 6.76
N ASN A 216 18.16 -23.64 6.41
CA ASN A 216 16.72 -23.91 6.55
C ASN A 216 16.25 -23.80 8.00
N ARG A 217 17.05 -24.27 8.97
CA ARG A 217 16.75 -24.13 10.41
C ARG A 217 16.75 -22.67 10.84
N ILE A 218 17.79 -21.90 10.50
CA ILE A 218 17.86 -20.46 10.82
C ILE A 218 16.69 -19.71 10.17
N TRP A 219 16.33 -20.05 8.93
CA TRP A 219 15.21 -19.45 8.24
C TRP A 219 13.87 -19.77 8.91
N ALA A 220 13.66 -21.04 9.27
CA ALA A 220 12.46 -21.48 9.96
C ALA A 220 12.31 -20.79 11.32
N GLN A 221 13.41 -20.70 12.08
CA GLN A 221 13.46 -19.99 13.36
C GLN A 221 13.13 -18.50 13.17
N GLY A 222 13.80 -17.80 12.24
CA GLY A 222 13.55 -16.38 12.01
C GLY A 222 12.11 -16.08 11.58
N ARG A 223 11.49 -17.01 10.83
CA ARG A 223 10.07 -16.92 10.46
C ARG A 223 9.15 -17.10 11.67
N GLU A 224 9.46 -18.05 12.55
CA GLU A 224 8.71 -18.28 13.79
C GLU A 224 8.85 -17.11 14.76
N ASP A 225 10.08 -16.61 14.94
CA ASP A 225 10.39 -15.43 15.75
C ASP A 225 9.63 -14.20 15.23
N MET A 226 9.66 -13.93 13.92
CA MET A 226 8.92 -12.83 13.31
C MET A 226 7.41 -12.95 13.55
N SER A 227 6.85 -14.16 13.33
CA SER A 227 5.43 -14.41 13.56
C SER A 227 5.06 -14.17 15.03
N SER A 228 5.87 -14.69 15.97
CA SER A 228 5.66 -14.52 17.42
C SER A 228 5.76 -13.06 17.86
N GLN A 229 6.75 -12.32 17.34
CA GLN A 229 6.93 -10.90 17.62
C GLN A 229 5.75 -10.05 17.14
N LEU A 230 5.23 -10.34 15.94
CA LEU A 230 4.09 -9.60 15.39
C LEU A 230 2.78 -9.89 16.15
N GLU A 231 2.59 -11.10 16.65
CA GLU A 231 1.41 -11.44 17.48
C GLU A 231 1.35 -10.57 18.74
N HIS A 232 2.48 -10.41 19.43
CA HIS A 232 2.60 -9.65 20.68
C HIS A 232 2.92 -8.15 20.46
N SER A 233 2.68 -7.63 19.25
CA SER A 233 2.88 -6.22 18.93
C SER A 233 1.57 -5.46 18.79
N ASP A 234 1.57 -4.17 19.05
CA ASP A 234 0.51 -3.25 18.65
C ASP A 234 0.86 -2.64 17.31
N VAL A 235 -0.04 -2.79 16.34
CA VAL A 235 0.14 -2.26 14.98
C VAL A 235 -0.91 -1.19 14.73
N GLN A 236 -0.45 0.00 14.34
CA GLN A 236 -1.30 1.11 13.94
C GLN A 236 -0.82 1.66 12.60
N ALA A 237 -1.75 1.91 11.69
CA ALA A 237 -1.43 2.50 10.40
C ALA A 237 -2.35 3.67 10.11
N VAL A 238 -1.78 4.78 9.65
CA VAL A 238 -2.52 5.97 9.25
C VAL A 238 -2.07 6.38 7.86
N TYR A 239 -3.05 6.66 7.01
CA TYR A 239 -2.84 7.08 5.65
C TYR A 239 -3.52 8.41 5.38
N HIS A 240 -2.87 9.23 4.56
CA HIS A 240 -3.45 10.45 4.01
C HIS A 240 -3.37 10.40 2.49
N LEU A 241 -4.54 10.36 1.85
CA LEU A 241 -4.65 10.37 0.40
C LEU A 241 -5.19 11.74 -0.03
N THR A 242 -4.36 12.47 -0.77
CA THR A 242 -4.74 13.72 -1.44
C THR A 242 -5.27 13.40 -2.82
N ILE A 243 -6.45 13.89 -3.16
CA ILE A 243 -7.19 13.60 -4.39
C ILE A 243 -7.54 14.91 -5.08
N ASP A 244 -7.36 14.97 -6.39
CA ASP A 244 -7.82 16.09 -7.21
C ASP A 244 -9.36 16.09 -7.32
N ARG A 245 -10.01 17.21 -7.00
CA ARG A 245 -11.48 17.30 -6.95
C ARG A 245 -12.16 17.21 -8.30
N GLN A 246 -11.46 17.58 -9.38
CA GLN A 246 -12.05 17.64 -10.72
C GLN A 246 -12.01 16.26 -11.38
N THR A 247 -10.84 15.63 -11.32
CA THR A 247 -10.57 14.33 -11.97
C THR A 247 -10.90 13.15 -11.06
N GLY A 248 -10.94 13.36 -9.74
CA GLY A 248 -11.09 12.28 -8.76
C GLY A 248 -9.84 11.41 -8.62
N LEU A 249 -8.71 11.80 -9.21
CA LEU A 249 -7.47 11.00 -9.21
C LEU A 249 -6.58 11.37 -8.02
N PRO A 250 -5.87 10.40 -7.43
CA PRO A 250 -4.85 10.67 -6.43
C PRO A 250 -3.74 11.60 -6.93
N LEU A 251 -3.29 12.47 -6.04
CA LEU A 251 -2.12 13.32 -6.25
C LEU A 251 -0.98 12.88 -5.34
N LYS A 252 -1.29 12.52 -4.09
CA LYS A 252 -0.31 12.11 -3.08
C LYS A 252 -0.89 11.06 -2.14
N LEU A 253 -0.05 10.13 -1.73
CA LEU A 253 -0.32 9.18 -0.65
C LEU A 253 0.83 9.26 0.35
N SER A 254 0.53 9.52 1.62
CA SER A 254 1.50 9.34 2.70
C SER A 254 0.97 8.34 3.70
N SER A 255 1.87 7.55 4.28
CA SER A 255 1.53 6.60 5.32
C SER A 255 2.54 6.59 6.45
N GLU A 256 2.05 6.25 7.64
CA GLU A 256 2.83 5.89 8.80
C GLU A 256 2.28 4.58 9.34
N CYS A 257 3.12 3.56 9.42
CA CYS A 257 2.80 2.27 10.01
C CYS A 257 3.72 2.02 11.19
N ARG A 258 3.15 2.02 12.39
CA ARG A 258 3.83 1.95 13.68
C ARG A 258 3.64 0.57 14.30
N ILE A 259 4.75 -0.02 14.73
CA ILE A 259 4.80 -1.28 15.46
C ILE A 259 5.38 -0.96 16.84
N ALA A 260 4.62 -1.26 17.89
CA ALA A 260 5.07 -1.11 19.27
C ALA A 260 5.03 -2.47 19.98
N ARG A 261 6.04 -2.77 20.79
CA ARG A 261 6.09 -3.99 21.60
C ARG A 261 6.80 -3.75 22.93
N GLN A 262 6.49 -4.57 23.93
CA GLN A 262 7.27 -4.63 25.15
C GLN A 262 8.39 -5.66 25.00
N GLU A 263 9.61 -5.29 25.37
CA GLU A 263 10.72 -6.24 25.45
C GLU A 263 10.88 -6.79 26.86
N ALA A 264 11.52 -7.97 26.98
CA ALA A 264 11.69 -8.69 28.25
C ALA A 264 12.45 -7.90 29.33
N VAL A 265 13.16 -6.83 28.95
CA VAL A 265 13.94 -5.95 29.85
C VAL A 265 13.13 -4.73 30.33
N GLY A 266 11.83 -4.66 30.02
CA GLY A 266 10.97 -3.51 30.35
C GLY A 266 11.13 -2.30 29.42
N GLU A 267 12.04 -2.39 28.44
CA GLU A 267 12.16 -1.39 27.39
C GLU A 267 11.06 -1.57 26.35
N LYS A 268 10.30 -0.50 26.09
CA LYS A 268 9.36 -0.45 24.97
C LYS A 268 10.15 -0.27 23.68
N HIS A 269 10.02 -1.21 22.74
CA HIS A 269 10.55 -1.10 21.39
C HIS A 269 9.45 -0.54 20.47
N GLU A 270 9.81 0.45 19.66
CA GLU A 270 8.88 1.15 18.78
C GLU A 270 9.59 1.53 17.48
N GLU A 271 8.97 1.15 16.36
CA GLU A 271 9.43 1.45 15.01
C GLU A 271 8.26 1.94 14.15
N ALA A 272 8.52 2.89 13.27
CA ALA A 272 7.56 3.40 12.31
C ALA A 272 8.14 3.37 10.89
N LEU A 273 7.42 2.72 9.97
CA LEU A 273 7.66 2.86 8.55
C LEU A 273 6.87 4.07 8.04
N ILE A 274 7.59 5.04 7.48
CA ILE A 274 6.97 6.20 6.81
C ILE A 274 7.14 6.04 5.31
N THR A 275 6.06 6.26 4.57
CA THR A 275 6.11 6.37 3.11
C THR A 275 5.46 7.66 2.63
N ARG A 276 5.98 8.21 1.53
CA ARG A 276 5.40 9.35 0.83
C ARG A 276 5.49 9.10 -0.66
N VAL A 277 4.38 9.25 -1.36
CA VAL A 277 4.24 9.00 -2.79
C VAL A 277 3.54 10.18 -3.43
N ALA A 278 4.05 10.62 -4.58
CA ALA A 278 3.38 11.56 -5.48
C ALA A 278 3.04 10.83 -6.78
N PHE A 279 1.82 11.02 -7.27
CA PHE A 279 1.35 10.48 -8.54
C PHE A 279 1.34 11.57 -9.61
N GLU A 280 1.70 11.21 -10.83
CA GLU A 280 1.79 12.14 -11.96
C GLU A 280 1.60 11.41 -13.30
N GLY A 281 1.41 12.17 -14.38
CA GLY A 281 1.44 11.61 -15.74
C GLY A 281 0.28 10.68 -16.10
N TYR A 282 -0.90 10.87 -15.49
CA TYR A 282 -2.12 10.13 -15.83
C TYR A 282 -2.49 10.29 -17.31
N LYS A 283 -2.69 9.18 -18.01
CA LYS A 283 -3.30 9.10 -19.34
C LYS A 283 -4.41 8.06 -19.30
#